data_AF-A0A2K4G1N7-F1
#
_entry.id   AF-A0A2K4G1N7-F1
#
_cell.length_a   1.000
_cell.length_b   1.000
_cell.length_c   1.000
_cell.angle_alpha   90.00
_cell.angle_beta   90.00
_cell.angle_gamma   90.00
#
_symmetry.space_group_name_H-M   'P 1'
#
loop_
_entity.id
_entity.type
_entity.pdbx_description
1 polymer ?
#
loop_
_entity_poly.entity_id
_entity_poly.type
_entity_poly.pdbx_seq_one_letter_code
_entity_poly.pdbx_strand_id
1 'polypeptide(L)'
;MDFEIVSEISSESVGPIIAALNESDAGRTVRIILKHNNGGQIAAAFALILAIQATAARVEILMDRHIMSAAAFIWVWFAIRNQDNVVSFRPVEPAVLMYHRPRHICLDSAHHYLFRDDLEEGHPLREQLAVGVTVFDTLFDELIQALGYSQEMEFLEHDGAQYRHNLSHMRAAYYQNRDCILTF
;
A
#
# COMPACT_ATOMS: atom_id res chain seq x y z
N MET A 1 -4.29 22.38 -4.61
CA MET A 1 -2.88 22.52 -4.23
C MET A 1 -2.27 21.17 -4.47
N ASP A 2 -1.15 21.13 -5.18
CA ASP A 2 -0.65 19.89 -5.78
C ASP A 2 0.71 19.56 -5.19
N PHE A 3 0.87 18.32 -4.75
CA PHE A 3 2.08 17.78 -4.16
C PHE A 3 2.50 16.54 -4.93
N GLU A 4 3.77 16.48 -5.32
CA GLU A 4 4.37 15.28 -5.90
C GLU A 4 5.24 14.59 -4.86
N ILE A 5 5.03 13.30 -4.63
CA ILE A 5 5.92 12.46 -3.83
C ILE A 5 6.73 11.58 -4.77
N VAL A 6 7.94 12.07 -5.08
CA VAL A 6 8.85 11.46 -6.05
C VAL A 6 9.75 10.43 -5.36
N SER A 7 9.88 9.26 -5.98
CA SER A 7 10.82 8.19 -5.62
C SER A 7 10.60 7.48 -4.27
N GLU A 8 10.36 8.20 -3.16
CA GLU A 8 10.26 7.61 -1.83
C GLU A 8 9.24 8.30 -0.91
N ILE A 9 8.57 7.51 -0.08
CA ILE A 9 7.79 7.93 1.09
C ILE A 9 8.74 8.08 2.28
N SER A 10 8.99 9.31 2.72
CA SER A 10 9.83 9.62 3.88
C SER A 10 9.20 10.74 4.70
N SER A 11 9.71 10.98 5.90
CA SER A 11 9.23 12.08 6.74
C SER A 11 9.40 13.44 6.05
N GLU A 12 10.48 13.62 5.30
CA GLU A 12 10.78 14.81 4.51
C GLU A 12 9.82 14.97 3.33
N SER A 13 9.47 13.88 2.64
CA SER A 13 8.58 13.95 1.48
C SER A 13 7.12 14.17 1.85
N VAL A 14 6.66 13.65 3.01
CA VAL A 14 5.28 13.82 3.46
C VAL A 14 5.05 15.02 4.38
N GLY A 15 6.08 15.53 5.07
CA GLY A 15 5.96 16.60 6.06
C GLY A 15 5.25 17.86 5.55
N PRO A 16 5.65 18.44 4.40
CA PRO A 16 4.98 19.61 3.82
C PRO A 16 3.51 19.35 3.45
N ILE A 17 3.20 18.12 3.03
CA ILE A 17 1.84 17.71 2.66
C ILE A 17 0.97 17.64 3.92
N ILE A 18 1.47 17.02 4.98
CA ILE A 18 0.80 16.93 6.28
C ILE A 18 0.53 18.33 6.83
N ALA A 19 1.51 19.23 6.78
CA ALA A 19 1.31 20.62 7.20
C ALA A 19 0.18 21.29 6.42
N ALA A 20 0.18 21.18 5.09
CA ALA A 20 -0.86 21.75 4.25
C ALA A 20 -2.25 21.12 4.50
N LEU A 21 -2.33 19.81 4.76
CA LEU A 21 -3.58 19.14 5.11
C LEU A 21 -4.13 19.62 6.46
N ASN A 22 -3.27 19.83 7.45
CA ASN A 22 -3.65 20.32 8.79
C ASN A 22 -4.12 21.79 8.77
N GLU A 23 -3.62 22.59 7.84
CA GLU A 23 -3.97 24.01 7.68
C GLU A 23 -5.11 24.24 6.67
N SER A 24 -5.66 23.18 6.06
CA SER A 24 -6.68 23.31 5.03
C SER A 24 -8.10 23.30 5.58
N ASP A 25 -8.89 24.28 5.13
CA ASP A 25 -10.30 24.40 5.44
C ASP A 25 -11.20 23.58 4.49
N ALA A 26 -12.45 23.39 4.91
CA ALA A 26 -13.50 22.81 4.06
C ALA A 26 -13.63 23.60 2.75
N GLY A 27 -13.63 22.88 1.62
CA GLY A 27 -13.72 23.46 0.27
C GLY A 27 -12.39 23.61 -0.47
N ARG A 28 -11.25 23.43 0.20
CA ARG A 28 -9.96 23.27 -0.49
C ARG A 28 -9.81 21.86 -1.05
N THR A 29 -9.10 21.76 -2.17
CA THR A 29 -8.68 20.47 -2.75
C THR A 29 -7.15 20.35 -2.69
N VAL A 30 -6.68 19.28 -2.07
CA VAL A 30 -5.27 18.88 -2.00
C VAL A 30 -5.07 17.66 -2.88
N ARG A 31 -4.19 17.77 -3.86
CA ARG A 31 -3.85 16.70 -4.79
C ARG A 31 -2.49 16.13 -4.44
N ILE A 32 -2.41 14.83 -4.24
CA ILE A 32 -1.18 14.09 -3.93
C ILE A 32 -0.90 13.14 -5.08
N ILE A 33 0.23 13.33 -5.75
CA ILE A 33 0.67 12.55 -6.90
C ILE A 33 1.83 11.67 -6.47
N LEU A 34 1.60 10.37 -6.41
CA LEU A 34 2.62 9.36 -6.16
C LEU A 34 3.34 9.06 -7.47
N LYS A 35 4.53 9.64 -7.64
CA LYS A 35 5.21 9.69 -8.94
C LYS A 35 6.36 8.70 -8.99
N HIS A 36 6.22 7.64 -9.80
CA HIS A 36 7.25 6.60 -10.00
C HIS A 36 7.94 6.23 -8.67
N ASN A 37 7.12 5.89 -7.68
CA ASN A 37 7.50 5.84 -6.27
C ASN A 37 7.80 4.40 -5.83
N ASN A 38 8.96 4.19 -5.21
CA ASN A 38 9.46 2.87 -4.85
C ASN A 38 9.05 2.42 -3.42
N GLY A 39 8.15 3.15 -2.78
CA GLY A 39 7.76 2.92 -1.40
C GLY A 39 8.60 3.73 -0.44
N GLY A 40 8.90 3.19 0.74
CA GLY A 40 9.70 3.91 1.74
C GLY A 40 9.28 3.56 3.16
N GLN A 41 9.32 4.56 4.03
CA GLN A 41 9.12 4.42 5.46
C GLN A 41 7.64 4.21 5.79
N ILE A 42 7.34 3.09 6.45
CA ILE A 42 5.97 2.74 6.88
C ILE A 42 5.41 3.79 7.86
N ALA A 43 6.23 4.32 8.76
CA ALA A 43 5.81 5.35 9.70
C ALA A 43 5.36 6.64 8.99
N ALA A 44 6.08 7.06 7.94
CA ALA A 44 5.71 8.23 7.14
C ALA A 44 4.42 7.99 6.34
N ALA A 45 4.22 6.77 5.82
CA ALA A 45 2.98 6.39 5.17
C ALA A 45 1.77 6.45 6.13
N PHE A 46 1.93 5.94 7.35
CA PHE A 46 0.90 6.05 8.39
C PHE A 46 0.60 7.50 8.76
N ALA A 47 1.63 8.32 8.98
CA ALA A 47 1.45 9.73 9.31
C ALA A 47 0.66 10.47 8.22
N LEU A 48 0.95 10.20 6.94
CA LEU A 48 0.23 10.80 5.82
C LEU A 48 -1.22 10.31 5.75
N ILE A 49 -1.48 9.00 5.90
CA ILE A 49 -2.84 8.46 5.92
C ILE A 49 -3.68 9.12 7.02
N LEU A 50 -3.13 9.22 8.24
CA LEU A 50 -3.82 9.85 9.36
C LEU A 50 -4.12 11.33 9.10
N ALA A 51 -3.19 12.08 8.50
CA ALA A 51 -3.40 13.48 8.13
C ALA A 51 -4.49 13.63 7.05
N ILE A 52 -4.51 12.75 6.06
CA ILE A 52 -5.54 12.72 5.02
C ILE A 52 -6.93 12.44 5.62
N GLN A 53 -7.01 11.49 6.56
CA GLN A 53 -8.26 11.14 7.23
C GLN A 53 -8.78 12.26 8.13
N ALA A 54 -7.88 13.02 8.75
CA ALA A 54 -8.25 14.07 9.70
C ALA A 54 -8.55 15.43 9.04
N THR A 55 -8.16 15.65 7.78
CA THR A 55 -8.33 16.96 7.13
C THR A 55 -9.78 17.24 6.75
N ALA A 56 -10.17 18.52 6.79
CA ALA A 56 -11.44 19.00 6.26
C ALA A 56 -11.40 19.21 4.73
N ALA A 57 -10.22 19.17 4.12
CA ALA A 57 -10.05 19.34 2.68
C ALA A 57 -10.55 18.11 1.91
N ARG A 58 -10.92 18.32 0.65
CA ARG A 58 -11.01 17.24 -0.33
C ARG A 58 -9.60 16.82 -0.72
N VAL A 59 -9.33 15.51 -0.72
CA VAL A 59 -8.04 14.94 -1.10
C VAL A 59 -8.19 14.10 -2.36
N GLU A 60 -7.34 14.36 -3.34
CA GLU A 60 -7.22 13.57 -4.57
C GLU A 60 -5.89 12.84 -4.57
N ILE A 61 -5.90 11.52 -4.67
CA ILE A 61 -4.68 10.70 -4.71
C ILE A 61 -4.53 10.10 -6.10
N LEU A 62 -3.41 10.38 -6.75
CA LEU A 62 -3.10 9.90 -8.08
C LEU A 62 -1.82 9.07 -8.04
N MET A 63 -1.75 8.09 -8.92
CA MET A 63 -0.53 7.36 -9.20
C MET A 63 -0.03 7.69 -10.61
N ASP A 64 1.28 7.85 -10.76
CA ASP A 64 1.94 8.07 -12.05
C ASP A 64 2.98 6.98 -12.31
N ARG A 65 2.78 6.23 -13.40
CA ARG A 65 3.54 5.07 -13.91
C ARG A 65 3.71 3.88 -12.97
N HIS A 66 4.30 4.07 -11.80
CA HIS A 66 4.44 2.99 -10.82
C HIS A 66 4.43 3.47 -9.39
N ILE A 67 3.85 2.65 -8.53
CA ILE A 67 3.95 2.79 -7.07
C ILE A 67 4.23 1.43 -6.45
N MET A 68 5.11 1.41 -5.45
CA MET A 68 5.53 0.17 -4.79
C MET A 68 5.36 0.30 -3.28
N SER A 69 5.22 -0.83 -2.58
CA SER A 69 5.37 -0.92 -1.12
C SER A 69 4.55 0.14 -0.36
N ALA A 70 5.18 1.01 0.44
CA ALA A 70 4.49 2.05 1.21
C ALA A 70 3.66 3.02 0.37
N ALA A 71 4.05 3.33 -0.87
CA ALA A 71 3.26 4.18 -1.77
C ALA A 71 2.04 3.43 -2.30
N ALA A 72 2.21 2.15 -2.68
CA ALA A 72 1.09 1.28 -3.02
C ALA A 72 0.11 1.15 -1.85
N PHE A 73 0.62 1.03 -0.63
CA PHE A 73 -0.18 0.99 0.59
C PHE A 73 -1.06 2.23 0.78
N ILE A 74 -0.50 3.43 0.63
CA ILE A 74 -1.28 4.69 0.71
C ILE A 74 -2.39 4.69 -0.34
N TRP A 75 -2.08 4.37 -1.61
CA TRP A 75 -3.07 4.41 -2.68
C TRP A 75 -4.18 3.38 -2.47
N VAL A 76 -3.82 2.13 -2.15
CA VAL A 76 -4.78 1.03 -1.91
C VAL A 76 -5.70 1.35 -0.75
N TRP A 77 -5.17 1.94 0.33
CA TRP A 77 -5.96 2.31 1.52
C TRP A 77 -7.22 3.09 1.15
N PHE A 78 -7.06 4.15 0.34
CA PHE A 78 -8.17 5.00 -0.07
C PHE A 78 -8.89 4.51 -1.33
N ALA A 79 -8.28 3.61 -2.11
CA ALA A 79 -8.93 3.01 -3.28
C ALA A 79 -10.01 1.98 -2.90
N ILE A 80 -9.84 1.27 -1.78
CA ILE A 80 -10.80 0.24 -1.34
C ILE A 80 -11.64 0.66 -0.13
N ARG A 81 -11.18 1.63 0.67
CA ARG A 81 -11.93 2.17 1.80
C ARG A 81 -12.48 3.54 1.45
N ASN A 82 -13.75 3.57 1.08
CA ASN A 82 -14.46 4.83 0.78
C ASN A 82 -14.36 5.80 1.96
N GLN A 83 -14.01 7.04 1.67
CA GLN A 83 -14.04 8.16 2.60
C GLN A 83 -14.62 9.37 1.86
N ASP A 84 -15.53 10.09 2.51
CA ASP A 84 -16.31 11.15 1.86
C ASP A 84 -15.44 12.28 1.28
N ASN A 85 -14.31 12.56 1.92
CA ASN A 85 -13.39 13.62 1.54
C ASN A 85 -12.23 13.15 0.66
N VAL A 86 -12.09 11.87 0.33
CA VAL A 86 -10.93 11.33 -0.40
C VAL A 86 -11.34 10.58 -1.66
N VAL A 87 -10.65 10.85 -2.77
CA VAL A 87 -10.80 10.09 -4.02
C VAL A 87 -9.43 9.61 -4.48
N SER A 88 -9.25 8.29 -4.54
CA SER A 88 -8.12 7.67 -5.25
C SER A 88 -8.48 7.44 -6.70
N PHE A 89 -7.76 8.10 -7.61
CA PHE A 89 -7.96 7.93 -9.04
C PHE A 89 -7.19 6.75 -9.58
N ARG A 90 -7.83 6.00 -10.49
CA ARG A 90 -7.12 5.08 -11.37
C ARG A 90 -6.19 5.87 -12.30
N PRO A 91 -5.02 5.31 -12.63
CA PRO A 91 -4.10 5.95 -13.55
C PRO A 91 -4.74 6.04 -14.94
N VAL A 92 -4.44 7.13 -15.64
CA VAL A 92 -4.90 7.37 -17.03
C VAL A 92 -3.96 6.72 -18.04
N GLU A 93 -2.68 6.63 -17.69
CA GLU A 93 -1.65 5.94 -18.47
C GLU A 93 -1.39 4.53 -17.91
N PRO A 94 -0.84 3.60 -18.71
CA PRO A 94 -0.46 2.28 -18.21
C PRO A 94 0.42 2.38 -16.97
N ALA A 95 0.01 1.70 -15.90
CA ALA A 95 0.71 1.81 -14.64
C ALA A 95 0.78 0.50 -13.86
N VAL A 96 1.78 0.42 -12.98
CA VAL A 96 2.09 -0.77 -12.19
C VAL A 96 2.00 -0.45 -10.70
N LEU A 97 1.22 -1.24 -9.98
CA LEU A 97 1.19 -1.24 -8.52
C LEU A 97 1.84 -2.53 -8.03
N MET A 98 2.86 -2.37 -7.20
CA MET A 98 3.56 -3.50 -6.56
C MET A 98 3.34 -3.47 -5.06
N TYR A 99 2.66 -4.48 -4.55
CA TYR A 99 2.32 -4.61 -3.14
C TYR A 99 3.05 -5.82 -2.54
N HIS A 100 3.65 -5.66 -1.36
CA HIS A 100 4.33 -6.75 -0.66
C HIS A 100 4.33 -6.51 0.85
N ARG A 101 4.58 -7.56 1.63
CA ARG A 101 4.70 -7.47 3.09
C ARG A 101 5.86 -6.54 3.48
N PRO A 102 5.75 -5.77 4.58
CA PRO A 102 6.84 -4.99 5.14
C PRO A 102 8.16 -5.76 5.24
N ARG A 103 9.24 -5.16 4.77
CA ARG A 103 10.59 -5.73 4.80
C ARG A 103 11.64 -4.65 5.03
N HIS A 104 12.75 -5.03 5.66
CA HIS A 104 13.95 -4.22 5.74
C HIS A 104 14.95 -4.66 4.69
N ILE A 105 15.70 -3.70 4.14
CA ILE A 105 16.84 -3.97 3.26
C ILE A 105 18.09 -4.01 4.15
N CYS A 106 18.94 -5.02 3.97
CA CYS A 106 20.24 -5.06 4.64
C CYS A 106 21.12 -3.90 4.15
N LEU A 107 21.65 -3.10 5.09
CA LEU A 107 22.50 -1.96 4.75
C LEU A 107 23.80 -2.39 4.04
N ASP A 108 24.29 -3.59 4.35
CA ASP A 108 25.48 -4.17 3.74
C ASP A 108 25.16 -4.95 2.44
N SER A 109 23.88 -5.17 2.12
CA SER A 109 23.48 -5.90 0.92
C SER A 109 22.07 -5.56 0.42
N ALA A 110 21.99 -4.86 -0.71
CA ALA A 110 20.72 -4.54 -1.36
C ALA A 110 19.93 -5.76 -1.88
N HIS A 111 20.53 -6.96 -1.87
CA HIS A 111 19.91 -8.20 -2.34
C HIS A 111 19.28 -9.02 -1.20
N HIS A 112 19.47 -8.61 0.06
CA HIS A 112 18.96 -9.33 1.21
C HIS A 112 17.87 -8.52 1.89
N TYR A 113 16.72 -9.17 2.06
CA TYR A 113 15.59 -8.64 2.78
C TYR A 113 15.42 -9.38 4.10
N LEU A 114 15.01 -8.63 5.11
CA LEU A 114 14.64 -9.14 6.41
C LEU A 114 13.14 -8.92 6.60
N PHE A 115 12.40 -10.01 6.80
CA PHE A 115 11.00 -9.97 7.20
C PHE A 115 10.88 -10.19 8.69
N ARG A 116 9.72 -9.80 9.26
CA ARG A 116 9.42 -10.03 10.67
C ARG A 116 9.62 -11.49 11.06
N ASP A 117 9.16 -12.41 10.21
CA ASP A 117 9.11 -13.84 10.54
C ASP A 117 10.50 -14.50 10.51
N ASP A 118 11.51 -13.83 9.94
CA ASP A 118 12.92 -14.27 9.94
C ASP A 118 13.66 -13.88 11.22
N LEU A 119 13.07 -13.00 12.05
CA LEU A 119 13.64 -12.57 13.33
C LEU A 119 13.32 -13.58 14.45
N GLU A 120 14.29 -13.79 15.33
CA GLU A 120 14.10 -14.52 16.59
C GLU A 120 12.96 -13.91 17.42
N GLU A 121 12.25 -14.74 18.20
CA GLU A 121 11.04 -14.36 18.91
C GLU A 121 11.23 -13.17 19.87
N GLY A 122 12.39 -13.06 20.52
CA GLY A 122 12.74 -11.96 21.44
C GLY A 122 13.41 -10.74 20.78
N HIS A 123 13.54 -10.71 19.45
CA HIS A 123 14.25 -9.62 18.79
C HIS A 123 13.43 -8.31 18.84
N PRO A 124 13.98 -7.17 19.28
CA PRO A 124 13.22 -5.92 19.45
C PRO A 124 12.52 -5.41 18.18
N LEU A 125 13.13 -5.61 17.01
CA LEU A 125 12.52 -5.24 15.73
C LEU A 125 11.25 -6.06 15.40
N ARG A 126 11.06 -7.24 16.00
CA ARG A 126 9.93 -8.11 15.70
C ARG A 126 8.60 -7.47 16.13
N GLU A 127 8.59 -6.81 17.28
CA GLU A 127 7.43 -6.06 17.77
C GLU A 127 7.19 -4.79 16.95
N GLN A 128 8.27 -4.06 16.63
CA GLN A 128 8.18 -2.85 15.81
C GLN A 128 7.57 -3.14 14.43
N LEU A 129 7.94 -4.27 13.82
CA LEU A 129 7.39 -4.72 12.55
C LEU A 129 5.99 -5.32 12.65
N ALA A 130 5.58 -5.83 13.82
CA ALA A 130 4.32 -6.54 13.98
C ALA A 130 3.11 -5.68 13.61
N VAL A 131 3.10 -4.40 14.02
CA VAL A 131 2.00 -3.47 13.71
C VAL A 131 1.93 -3.23 12.20
N GLY A 132 3.06 -2.89 11.57
CA GLY A 132 3.12 -2.66 10.13
C GLY A 132 2.66 -3.87 9.34
N VAL A 133 3.16 -5.06 9.67
CA VAL A 133 2.78 -6.32 9.02
C VAL A 133 1.30 -6.59 9.16
N THR A 134 0.74 -6.46 10.36
CA THR A 134 -0.69 -6.73 10.61
C THR A 134 -1.58 -5.83 9.75
N VAL A 135 -1.26 -4.54 9.67
CA VAL A 135 -2.05 -3.58 8.89
C VAL A 135 -1.90 -3.82 7.38
N PHE A 136 -0.68 -4.12 6.90
CA PHE A 136 -0.47 -4.46 5.50
C PHE A 136 -1.19 -5.75 5.10
N ASP A 137 -1.13 -6.78 5.95
CA ASP A 137 -1.79 -8.07 5.74
C ASP A 137 -3.32 -7.87 5.69
N THR A 138 -3.86 -7.06 6.61
CA THR A 138 -5.30 -6.73 6.63
C THR A 138 -5.73 -6.01 5.35
N LEU A 139 -4.99 -4.97 4.96
CA LEU A 139 -5.31 -4.22 3.74
C LEU A 139 -5.14 -5.08 2.48
N PHE A 140 -4.18 -6.00 2.45
CA PHE A 140 -4.01 -6.94 1.35
C PHE A 140 -5.19 -7.90 1.23
N ASP A 141 -5.66 -8.47 2.35
CA ASP A 141 -6.84 -9.34 2.36
C ASP A 141 -8.09 -8.58 1.89
N GLU A 142 -8.26 -7.31 2.29
CA GLU A 142 -9.33 -6.45 1.78
C GLU A 142 -9.17 -6.16 0.28
N LEU A 143 -7.95 -5.94 -0.20
CA LEU A 143 -7.65 -5.70 -1.61
C LEU A 143 -8.03 -6.91 -2.46
N ILE A 144 -7.60 -8.13 -2.10
CA ILE A 144 -7.94 -9.32 -2.88
C ILE A 144 -9.45 -9.58 -2.86
N GLN A 145 -10.15 -9.29 -1.76
CA GLN A 145 -11.61 -9.35 -1.69
C GLN A 145 -12.27 -8.33 -2.63
N ALA A 146 -11.77 -7.08 -2.65
CA ALA A 146 -12.25 -6.05 -3.58
C ALA A 146 -12.00 -6.40 -5.05
N LEU A 147 -10.98 -7.23 -5.34
CA LEU A 147 -10.72 -7.81 -6.67
C LEU A 147 -11.60 -9.02 -6.99
N GLY A 148 -12.46 -9.46 -6.06
CA GLY A 148 -13.41 -10.55 -6.24
C GLY A 148 -12.94 -11.89 -5.70
N TYR A 149 -11.91 -11.96 -4.85
CA TYR A 149 -11.54 -13.20 -4.16
C TYR A 149 -12.46 -13.50 -2.97
N SER A 150 -12.88 -14.76 -2.83
CA SER A 150 -13.38 -15.31 -1.57
C SER A 150 -12.84 -16.72 -1.37
N GLN A 151 -12.77 -17.19 -0.11
CA GLN A 151 -12.35 -18.56 0.19
C GLN A 151 -13.29 -19.60 -0.42
N GLU A 152 -14.58 -19.29 -0.51
CA GLU A 152 -15.59 -20.18 -1.10
C GLU A 152 -15.36 -20.41 -2.60
N MET A 153 -14.73 -19.45 -3.29
CA MET A 153 -14.40 -19.54 -4.71
C MET A 153 -12.99 -20.07 -4.97
N GLU A 154 -12.25 -20.48 -3.93
CA GLU A 154 -10.85 -20.91 -4.08
C GLU A 154 -10.71 -22.12 -5.02
N PHE A 155 -11.68 -23.03 -4.99
CA PHE A 155 -11.65 -24.24 -5.80
C PHE A 155 -12.93 -24.39 -6.63
N LEU A 156 -12.76 -24.80 -7.88
CA LEU A 156 -13.84 -25.18 -8.78
C LEU A 156 -13.57 -26.59 -9.31
N GLU A 157 -14.47 -27.53 -9.03
CA GLU A 157 -14.44 -28.85 -9.65
C GLU A 157 -15.12 -28.81 -11.02
N HIS A 158 -14.41 -29.23 -12.07
CA HIS A 158 -14.94 -29.29 -13.43
C HIS A 158 -14.22 -30.39 -14.23
N ASP A 159 -14.97 -31.24 -14.91
CA ASP A 159 -14.47 -32.35 -15.74
C ASP A 159 -13.44 -33.26 -15.04
N GLY A 160 -13.66 -33.55 -13.75
CA GLY A 160 -12.77 -34.41 -12.95
C GLY A 160 -11.45 -33.76 -12.53
N ALA A 161 -11.27 -32.46 -12.79
CA ALA A 161 -10.15 -31.66 -12.32
C ALA A 161 -10.61 -30.64 -11.25
N GLN A 162 -9.70 -30.33 -10.31
CA GLN A 162 -9.87 -29.25 -9.34
C GLN A 162 -9.06 -28.03 -9.80
N TYR A 163 -9.76 -27.00 -10.25
CA TYR A 163 -9.18 -25.71 -10.63
C TYR A 163 -9.05 -24.83 -9.40
N ARG A 164 -8.00 -24.01 -9.36
CA ARG A 164 -7.79 -23.03 -8.29
C ARG A 164 -7.99 -21.62 -8.80
N HIS A 165 -8.59 -20.76 -7.98
CA HIS A 165 -8.79 -19.35 -8.32
C HIS A 165 -7.46 -18.63 -8.59
N ASN A 166 -7.39 -17.81 -9.63
CA ASN A 166 -6.15 -17.12 -10.02
C ASN A 166 -5.58 -16.24 -8.88
N LEU A 167 -6.44 -15.51 -8.17
CA LEU A 167 -6.05 -14.67 -7.02
C LEU A 167 -5.54 -15.47 -5.82
N SER A 168 -5.82 -16.78 -5.70
CA SER A 168 -5.22 -17.62 -4.65
C SER A 168 -3.70 -17.71 -4.81
N HIS A 169 -3.19 -17.66 -6.04
CA HIS A 169 -1.76 -17.64 -6.29
C HIS A 169 -1.10 -16.32 -5.87
N MET A 170 -1.78 -15.19 -6.10
CA MET A 170 -1.33 -13.88 -5.61
C MET A 170 -1.31 -13.85 -4.07
N ARG A 171 -2.37 -14.36 -3.44
CA ARG A 171 -2.42 -14.49 -1.97
C ARG A 171 -1.29 -15.37 -1.43
N ALA A 172 -1.06 -16.52 -2.04
CA ALA A 172 0.05 -17.40 -1.66
C ALA A 172 1.41 -16.71 -1.83
N ALA A 173 1.63 -15.98 -2.92
CA ALA A 173 2.85 -15.23 -3.17
C ALA A 173 3.09 -14.17 -2.08
N TYR A 174 2.06 -13.39 -1.74
CA TYR A 174 2.14 -12.37 -0.68
C TYR A 174 2.61 -12.93 0.66
N TYR A 175 1.97 -14.02 1.14
CA TYR A 175 2.35 -14.66 2.41
C TYR A 175 3.66 -15.45 2.35
N GLN A 176 4.16 -15.75 1.16
CA GLN A 176 5.52 -16.25 0.92
C GLN A 176 6.54 -15.12 0.76
N ASN A 177 6.20 -13.89 1.19
CA ASN A 177 7.06 -12.71 1.14
C ASN A 177 7.50 -12.35 -0.30
N ARG A 178 6.67 -12.66 -1.30
CA ARG A 178 6.89 -12.28 -2.70
C ARG A 178 6.13 -11.00 -3.05
N ASP A 179 6.59 -10.36 -4.10
CA ASP A 179 5.98 -9.15 -4.62
C ASP A 179 4.74 -9.48 -5.46
N CYS A 180 3.63 -8.78 -5.19
CA CYS A 180 2.38 -8.91 -5.92
C CYS A 180 2.20 -7.71 -6.86
N ILE A 181 1.95 -7.99 -8.14
CA ILE A 181 1.86 -6.96 -9.18
C ILE A 181 0.42 -6.86 -9.68
N LEU A 182 -0.09 -5.62 -9.71
CA LEU A 182 -1.32 -5.23 -10.39
C LEU A 182 -0.98 -4.25 -11.50
N THR A 183 -1.59 -4.43 -12.66
CA THR A 183 -1.43 -3.55 -13.82
C THR A 183 -2.75 -2.87 -14.12
N PHE A 184 -2.69 -1.58 -14.43
CA PHE A 184 -3.83 -0.73 -14.79
C PHE A 184 -3.70 -0.20 -16.22
#